data_AF-A0A919AKV7-F1
#
_entry.id   AF-A0A919AKV7-F1
#
_cell.length_a   1.000
_cell.length_b   1.000
_cell.length_c   1.000
_cell.angle_alpha   90.00
_cell.angle_beta   90.00
_cell.angle_gamma   90.00
#
_symmetry.space_group_name_H-M   'P 1'
#
loop_
_entity.id
_entity.type
_entity.pdbx_description
1 polymer ?
#
loop_
_entity_poly.entity_id
_entity_poly.type
_entity_poly.pdbx_seq_one_letter_code
_entity_poly.pdbx_strand_id
1 'polypeptide(L)'
;MTALIVSVLLLLFAPLLARSVKTRPGIRAGFDGFVLITVIGLVTLTLLPEAMAHGGILALLIAALGLSIPWISELLFHKAEAMTHRIVLMVASLALIVHAATDGALIAFANEASDGTFIQLGILLHRAGIAITLWWLFRSMLSSMTGLLLLGALGMTTVLGYFFFNSVSEAYSLPMFGYWQAFAAGSLLHIVLHPLGHADTAGNQDIIRKGGRVGTAAGLVFISMLIITHYIEHTPHSDTFPHVAHHTIDLLVEVGVFTAPLLMLGVLLALGISKSRYKEWRPALRGAMSYVPWTLIAWFGMSILAEMMPDLMPLGRGSFLLFAVWLAIIVGTLMYQGARVFFGGVFAPFHRHSHGHAHSKG
;
A
#
# COMPACT_ATOMS: atom_id res chain seq x y z
N MET A 1 8.75 -8.35 25.75
CA MET A 1 10.08 -7.67 25.70
C MET A 1 10.94 -8.03 24.49
N THR A 2 11.15 -9.31 24.16
CA THR A 2 11.95 -9.73 23.00
C THR A 2 11.43 -9.14 21.69
N ALA A 3 10.12 -9.22 21.44
CA ALA A 3 9.47 -8.62 20.27
C ALA A 3 9.69 -7.10 20.19
N LEU A 4 9.64 -6.37 21.31
CA LEU A 4 9.93 -4.94 21.33
C LEU A 4 11.36 -4.65 20.85
N ILE A 5 12.36 -5.39 21.35
CA ILE A 5 13.76 -5.23 20.94
C ILE A 5 13.91 -5.52 19.44
N VAL A 6 13.38 -6.65 18.97
CA VAL A 6 13.43 -7.02 17.55
C VAL A 6 12.75 -5.96 16.68
N SER A 7 11.61 -5.44 17.12
CA SER A 7 10.85 -4.42 16.39
C SER A 7 11.64 -3.12 16.19
N VAL A 8 12.37 -2.67 17.22
CA VAL A 8 13.23 -1.48 17.15
C VAL A 8 14.46 -1.77 16.28
N LEU A 9 15.08 -2.95 16.41
CA LEU A 9 16.21 -3.35 15.57
C LEU A 9 15.83 -3.47 14.08
N LEU A 10 14.61 -3.90 13.77
CA LEU A 10 14.11 -3.98 12.39
C LEU A 10 14.07 -2.63 11.69
N LEU A 11 13.94 -1.51 12.43
CA LEU A 11 14.03 -0.17 11.82
C LEU A 11 15.41 0.08 11.20
N LEU A 12 16.47 -0.54 11.73
CA LEU A 12 17.83 -0.44 11.18
C LEU A 12 18.03 -1.30 9.92
N PHE A 13 17.11 -2.24 9.64
CA PHE A 13 17.22 -3.08 8.45
C PHE A 13 17.15 -2.26 7.16
N ALA A 14 16.30 -1.24 7.12
CA ALA A 14 16.12 -0.37 5.95
C ALA A 14 17.39 0.39 5.53
N PRO A 15 18.10 1.14 6.41
CA PRO A 15 19.35 1.80 6.05
C PRO A 15 20.47 0.81 5.69
N LEU A 16 20.51 -0.37 6.31
CA LEU A 16 21.47 -1.43 5.99
C LEU A 16 21.25 -1.97 4.57
N LEU A 17 20.00 -2.30 4.22
CA LEU A 17 19.62 -2.72 2.87
C LEU A 17 19.99 -1.66 1.84
N ALA A 18 19.75 -0.39 2.15
CA ALA A 18 19.95 0.70 1.21
C ALA A 18 21.42 0.98 0.84
N ARG A 19 22.39 0.50 1.63
CA ARG A 19 23.82 0.51 1.27
C ARG A 19 24.07 -0.40 0.07
N SER A 20 23.42 -1.57 0.02
CA SER A 20 23.59 -2.59 -1.03
C SER A 20 22.99 -2.19 -2.39
N VAL A 21 22.10 -1.19 -2.42
CA VAL A 21 21.31 -0.80 -3.61
C VAL A 21 22.00 0.28 -4.46
N LYS A 22 23.03 0.95 -3.94
CA LYS A 22 23.56 2.20 -4.54
C LYS A 22 24.15 2.03 -5.94
N THR A 23 24.50 0.84 -6.41
CA THR A 23 25.32 0.68 -7.63
C THR A 23 24.64 -0.08 -8.77
N ARG A 24 23.44 -0.65 -8.59
CA ARG A 24 22.82 -1.55 -9.59
C ARG A 24 21.40 -1.11 -9.98
N PRO A 25 21.16 -0.69 -11.25
CA PRO A 25 19.86 -0.18 -11.68
C PRO A 25 18.74 -1.22 -11.61
N GLY A 26 19.02 -2.49 -11.89
CA GLY A 26 18.04 -3.57 -11.71
C GLY A 26 17.61 -3.77 -10.26
N ILE A 27 18.55 -3.65 -9.29
CA ILE A 27 18.22 -3.75 -7.87
C ILE A 27 17.36 -2.56 -7.44
N ARG A 28 17.71 -1.34 -7.88
CA ARG A 28 16.90 -0.13 -7.61
C ARG A 28 15.47 -0.29 -8.13
N ALA A 29 15.31 -0.78 -9.36
CA ALA A 29 13.99 -1.06 -9.94
C ALA A 29 13.22 -2.13 -9.15
N GLY A 30 13.93 -3.15 -8.65
CA GLY A 30 13.34 -4.15 -7.76
C GLY A 30 12.85 -3.55 -6.43
N PHE A 31 13.63 -2.69 -5.79
CA PHE A 31 13.18 -2.01 -4.57
C PHE A 31 11.98 -1.10 -4.84
N ASP A 32 11.95 -0.38 -5.96
CA ASP A 32 10.79 0.44 -6.33
C ASP A 32 9.52 -0.41 -6.51
N GLY A 33 9.63 -1.55 -7.22
CA GLY A 33 8.51 -2.49 -7.37
C GLY A 33 8.06 -3.13 -6.05
N PHE A 34 9.01 -3.45 -5.15
CA PHE A 34 8.74 -3.97 -3.81
C PHE A 34 8.01 -2.94 -2.94
N VAL A 35 8.56 -1.73 -2.85
CA VAL A 35 8.00 -0.63 -2.05
C VAL A 35 6.61 -0.29 -2.54
N LEU A 36 6.38 -0.20 -3.85
CA LEU A 36 5.06 0.11 -4.40
C LEU A 36 3.99 -0.90 -3.95
N ILE A 37 4.24 -2.21 -4.09
CA ILE A 37 3.29 -3.23 -3.65
C ILE A 37 3.12 -3.21 -2.13
N THR A 38 4.22 -3.04 -1.40
CA THR A 38 4.20 -3.02 0.07
C THR A 38 3.39 -1.84 0.59
N VAL A 39 3.57 -0.64 0.05
CA VAL A 39 2.79 0.56 0.45
C VAL A 39 1.33 0.39 0.12
N ILE A 40 0.99 -0.04 -1.11
CA ILE A 40 -0.40 -0.25 -1.49
C ILE A 40 -1.05 -1.28 -0.55
N GLY A 41 -0.38 -2.41 -0.31
CA GLY A 41 -0.88 -3.45 0.58
C GLY A 41 -1.04 -2.98 2.01
N LEU A 42 -0.02 -2.35 2.62
CA LEU A 42 -0.11 -1.83 3.98
C LEU A 42 -1.19 -0.74 4.11
N VAL A 43 -1.23 0.21 3.18
CA VAL A 43 -2.23 1.28 3.24
C VAL A 43 -3.65 0.71 3.14
N THR A 44 -3.88 -0.23 2.23
CA THR A 44 -5.24 -0.77 2.00
C THR A 44 -5.68 -1.83 3.00
N LEU A 45 -4.75 -2.61 3.56
CA LEU A 45 -5.07 -3.71 4.48
C LEU A 45 -4.91 -3.35 5.95
N THR A 46 -4.15 -2.31 6.28
CA THR A 46 -3.91 -1.93 7.68
C THR A 46 -4.35 -0.49 7.93
N LEU A 47 -3.73 0.48 7.28
CA LEU A 47 -3.86 1.89 7.68
C LEU A 47 -5.25 2.48 7.37
N LEU A 48 -5.82 2.18 6.20
CA LEU A 48 -7.13 2.70 5.81
C LEU A 48 -8.29 2.03 6.58
N PRO A 49 -8.33 0.69 6.74
CA PRO A 49 -9.34 0.05 7.58
C PRO A 49 -9.31 0.54 9.02
N GLU A 50 -8.11 0.70 9.59
CA GLU A 50 -7.93 1.25 10.93
C GLU A 50 -8.40 2.69 11.03
N ALA A 51 -8.09 3.53 10.03
CA ALA A 51 -8.58 4.89 9.95
C ALA A 51 -10.12 4.95 9.88
N MET A 52 -10.75 4.02 9.16
CA MET A 52 -12.20 3.89 9.07
C MET A 52 -12.83 3.41 10.38
N ALA A 53 -12.18 2.50 11.12
CA ALA A 53 -12.70 2.04 12.40
C ALA A 53 -12.81 3.19 13.42
N HIS A 54 -11.89 4.16 13.38
CA HIS A 54 -11.87 5.30 14.31
C HIS A 54 -12.60 6.53 13.75
N GLY A 55 -12.41 6.85 12.48
CA GLY A 55 -12.98 8.03 11.82
C GLY A 55 -14.29 7.76 11.07
N GLY A 56 -14.75 6.52 11.02
CA GLY A 56 -15.92 6.12 10.25
C GLY A 56 -15.80 6.49 8.77
N ILE A 57 -16.94 6.81 8.16
CA ILE A 57 -17.04 7.17 6.74
C ILE A 57 -16.21 8.41 6.36
N LEU A 58 -16.08 9.37 7.28
CA LEU A 58 -15.35 10.61 7.03
C LEU A 58 -13.86 10.35 6.80
N ALA A 59 -13.32 9.26 7.36
CA ALA A 59 -11.95 8.82 7.09
C ALA A 59 -11.72 8.58 5.58
N LEU A 60 -12.68 7.98 4.85
CA LEU A 60 -12.54 7.77 3.40
C LEU A 60 -12.48 9.08 2.63
N LEU A 61 -13.32 10.06 3.00
CA LEU A 61 -13.28 11.39 2.38
C LEU A 61 -11.95 12.08 2.65
N ILE A 62 -11.44 11.98 3.88
CA ILE A 62 -10.16 12.57 4.27
C ILE A 62 -8.98 11.87 3.58
N ALA A 63 -9.04 10.55 3.38
CA ALA A 63 -8.06 9.82 2.59
C ALA A 63 -8.10 10.25 1.12
N ALA A 64 -9.29 10.43 0.54
CA ALA A 64 -9.43 10.96 -0.81
C ALA A 64 -8.85 12.38 -0.94
N LEU A 65 -9.02 13.22 0.09
CA LEU A 65 -8.36 14.53 0.17
C LEU A 65 -6.83 14.38 0.27
N GLY A 66 -6.32 13.52 1.14
CA GLY A 66 -4.89 13.25 1.27
C GLY A 66 -4.24 12.78 -0.03
N LEU A 67 -4.98 12.01 -0.84
CA LEU A 67 -4.57 11.55 -2.17
C LEU A 67 -4.59 12.68 -3.22
N SER A 68 -5.58 13.57 -3.14
CA SER A 68 -5.87 14.57 -4.17
C SER A 68 -5.21 15.93 -3.95
N ILE A 69 -4.90 16.32 -2.71
CA ILE A 69 -4.30 17.63 -2.41
C ILE A 69 -2.98 17.86 -3.15
N PRO A 70 -2.01 16.92 -3.18
CA PRO A 70 -0.77 17.13 -3.92
C PRO A 70 -1.04 17.38 -5.41
N TRP A 71 -1.94 16.59 -5.99
CA TRP A 71 -2.39 16.73 -7.38
C TRP A 71 -3.00 18.10 -7.68
N ILE A 72 -3.93 18.55 -6.83
CA ILE A 72 -4.58 19.86 -6.96
C ILE A 72 -3.53 20.97 -6.82
N SER A 73 -2.56 20.81 -5.92
CA SER A 73 -1.48 21.78 -5.75
C SER A 73 -0.54 21.84 -6.95
N GLU A 74 -0.24 20.72 -7.60
CA GLU A 74 0.53 20.68 -8.85
C GLU A 74 -0.19 21.46 -9.96
N LEU A 75 -1.49 21.22 -10.10
CA LEU A 75 -2.32 21.89 -11.10
C LEU A 75 -2.39 23.41 -10.88
N LEU A 76 -2.57 23.84 -9.63
CA LEU A 76 -2.77 25.26 -9.29
C LEU A 76 -1.45 26.04 -9.15
N PHE A 77 -0.38 25.39 -8.68
CA PHE A 77 0.85 26.07 -8.27
C PHE A 77 2.10 25.33 -8.77
N HIS A 78 2.42 25.51 -10.05
CA HIS A 78 3.61 24.94 -10.70
C HIS A 78 4.95 25.29 -10.01
N LYS A 79 5.00 26.37 -9.21
CA LYS A 79 6.21 26.76 -8.44
C LYS A 79 6.24 26.21 -7.01
N ALA A 80 5.13 25.68 -6.48
CA ALA A 80 5.01 25.21 -5.10
C ALA A 80 4.96 23.67 -4.97
N GLU A 81 4.91 22.94 -6.08
CA GLU A 81 4.86 21.46 -6.14
C GLU A 81 5.88 20.79 -5.19
N ALA A 82 7.16 21.17 -5.28
CA ALA A 82 8.22 20.59 -4.45
C ALA A 82 8.03 20.89 -2.94
N MET A 83 7.43 22.02 -2.59
CA MET A 83 7.15 22.38 -1.20
C MET A 83 5.94 21.61 -0.67
N THR A 84 4.84 21.56 -1.43
CA THR A 84 3.64 20.80 -1.06
C THR A 84 3.97 19.34 -0.84
N HIS A 85 4.73 18.74 -1.75
CA HIS A 85 5.11 17.34 -1.63
C HIS A 85 5.91 17.07 -0.33
N ARG A 86 6.85 17.95 0.04
CA ARG A 86 7.61 17.84 1.30
C ARG A 86 6.74 18.01 2.54
N ILE A 87 5.81 18.95 2.53
CA ILE A 87 4.89 19.18 3.66
C ILE A 87 4.01 17.94 3.86
N VAL A 88 3.42 17.44 2.78
CA VAL A 88 2.55 16.26 2.81
C VAL A 88 3.32 15.04 3.33
N LEU A 89 4.56 14.84 2.89
CA LEU A 89 5.44 13.82 3.45
C LEU A 89 5.70 13.96 4.95
N MET A 90 5.97 15.18 5.43
CA MET A 90 6.22 15.43 6.85
C MET A 90 4.97 15.15 7.68
N VAL A 91 3.80 15.58 7.23
CA VAL A 91 2.51 15.32 7.90
C VAL A 91 2.23 13.81 7.93
N ALA A 92 2.39 13.12 6.80
CA ALA A 92 2.23 11.66 6.74
C ALA A 92 3.23 10.94 7.65
N SER A 93 4.46 11.46 7.80
CA SER A 93 5.45 10.87 8.71
C SER A 93 5.11 11.08 10.17
N LEU A 94 4.59 12.24 10.52
CA LEU A 94 4.10 12.50 11.86
C LEU A 94 2.94 11.55 12.21
N ALA A 95 2.07 11.25 11.25
CA ALA A 95 1.04 10.22 11.40
C ALA A 95 1.61 8.86 11.75
N LEU A 96 2.62 8.43 10.99
CA LEU A 96 3.25 7.14 11.20
C LEU A 96 4.04 7.08 12.52
N ILE A 97 4.65 8.19 12.94
CA ILE A 97 5.30 8.30 14.26
C ILE A 97 4.27 8.11 15.37
N VAL A 98 3.11 8.76 15.26
CA VAL A 98 2.03 8.63 16.25
C VAL A 98 1.46 7.20 16.24
N HIS A 99 1.20 6.64 15.05
CA HIS A 99 0.73 5.26 14.89
C HIS A 99 1.70 4.21 15.47
N ALA A 100 3.01 4.48 15.46
CA ALA A 100 3.99 3.59 16.08
C ALA A 100 3.82 3.45 17.61
N ALA A 101 3.11 4.37 18.28
CA ALA A 101 2.73 4.19 19.68
C ALA A 101 1.73 3.02 19.80
N THR A 102 0.75 2.96 18.90
CA THR A 102 -0.23 1.86 18.84
C THR A 102 0.48 0.53 18.58
N ASP A 103 1.47 0.47 17.69
CA ASP A 103 2.28 -0.74 17.50
C ASP A 103 2.95 -1.19 18.80
N GLY A 104 3.51 -0.25 19.55
CA GLY A 104 4.12 -0.52 20.86
C GLY A 104 3.13 -1.07 21.88
N ALA A 105 1.97 -0.43 21.99
CA ALA A 105 0.88 -0.85 22.86
C ALA A 105 0.39 -2.26 22.51
N LEU A 106 0.27 -2.56 21.21
CA LEU A 106 -0.16 -3.86 20.72
C LEU A 106 0.89 -4.96 20.98
N ILE A 107 2.19 -4.65 20.91
CA ILE A 107 3.25 -5.57 21.34
C ILE A 107 3.16 -5.84 22.85
N ALA A 108 2.83 -4.84 23.67
CA ALA A 108 2.67 -5.01 25.11
C ALA A 108 1.50 -5.96 25.40
N PHE A 109 0.33 -5.68 24.82
CA PHE A 109 -0.85 -6.55 24.90
C PHE A 109 -0.57 -7.98 24.43
N ALA A 110 0.14 -8.13 23.31
CA ALA A 110 0.49 -9.43 22.78
C ALA A 110 1.48 -10.23 23.65
N ASN A 111 2.06 -9.69 24.74
CA ASN A 111 2.78 -10.54 25.70
C ASN A 111 1.84 -11.23 26.69
N GLU A 112 0.61 -10.75 26.82
CA GLU A 112 -0.39 -11.24 27.79
C GLU A 112 -1.43 -12.15 27.12
N ALA A 113 -1.61 -12.06 25.80
CA ALA A 113 -2.50 -12.91 25.03
C ALA A 113 -1.93 -14.34 24.82
N SER A 114 -2.80 -15.36 24.86
CA SER A 114 -2.44 -16.76 24.55
C SER A 114 -1.82 -16.92 23.16
N ASP A 115 -2.28 -16.06 22.24
CA ASP A 115 -2.01 -16.03 20.80
C ASP A 115 -0.98 -14.93 20.44
N GLY A 116 -0.30 -14.44 21.48
CA GLY A 116 0.60 -13.31 21.41
C GLY A 116 1.74 -13.40 20.40
N THR A 117 2.19 -14.62 20.07
CA THR A 117 3.35 -14.83 19.20
C THR A 117 3.07 -14.44 17.75
N PHE A 118 1.90 -14.75 17.22
CA PHE A 118 1.55 -14.44 15.83
C PHE A 118 1.17 -12.97 15.68
N ILE A 119 0.48 -12.39 16.67
CA ILE A 119 0.25 -10.94 16.75
C ILE A 119 1.60 -10.20 16.71
N GLN A 120 2.56 -10.63 17.53
CA GLN A 120 3.93 -10.08 17.51
C GLN A 120 4.58 -10.26 16.15
N LEU A 121 4.47 -11.43 15.50
CA LEU A 121 5.05 -11.67 14.18
C LEU A 121 4.45 -10.77 13.10
N GLY A 122 3.12 -10.61 13.09
CA GLY A 122 2.41 -9.70 12.20
C GLY A 122 2.85 -8.25 12.41
N ILE A 123 3.04 -7.83 13.68
CA ILE A 123 3.57 -6.51 14.02
C ILE A 123 4.98 -6.31 13.49
N LEU A 124 5.87 -7.28 13.75
CA LEU A 124 7.26 -7.24 13.28
C LEU A 124 7.34 -7.17 11.75
N LEU A 125 6.51 -7.96 11.07
CA LEU A 125 6.51 -8.03 9.61
C LEU A 125 5.99 -6.73 9.01
N HIS A 126 4.84 -6.19 9.45
CA HIS A 126 4.33 -4.92 8.95
C HIS A 126 5.37 -3.81 9.14
N ARG A 127 6.04 -3.80 10.31
CA ARG A 127 6.97 -2.73 10.67
C ARG A 127 8.23 -2.74 9.83
N ALA A 128 8.69 -3.92 9.44
CA ALA A 128 9.76 -4.05 8.44
C ALA A 128 9.35 -3.38 7.12
N GLY A 129 8.10 -3.57 6.68
CA GLY A 129 7.53 -2.92 5.50
C GLY A 129 7.47 -1.39 5.61
N ILE A 130 7.02 -0.87 6.75
CA ILE A 130 6.99 0.59 7.04
C ILE A 130 8.41 1.16 7.04
N ALA A 131 9.37 0.52 7.70
CA ALA A 131 10.75 1.00 7.79
C ALA A 131 11.41 1.10 6.41
N ILE A 132 11.26 0.08 5.57
CA ILE A 132 11.81 0.05 4.21
C ILE A 132 11.16 1.15 3.36
N THR A 133 9.84 1.27 3.43
CA THR A 133 9.06 2.30 2.73
C THR A 133 9.55 3.70 3.09
N LEU A 134 9.54 4.03 4.38
CA LEU A 134 9.87 5.37 4.85
C LEU A 134 11.31 5.74 4.52
N TRP A 135 12.25 4.82 4.72
CA TRP A 135 13.63 5.07 4.36
C TRP A 135 13.77 5.39 2.87
N TRP A 136 13.12 4.61 1.99
CA TRP A 136 13.21 4.80 0.54
C TRP A 136 12.56 6.11 0.09
N LEU A 137 11.41 6.44 0.67
CA LEU A 137 10.66 7.66 0.38
C LEU A 137 11.40 8.92 0.82
N PHE A 138 11.96 8.93 2.03
CA PHE A 138 12.64 10.10 2.58
C PHE A 138 14.03 10.29 2.00
N ARG A 139 14.74 9.20 1.72
CA ARG A 139 16.08 9.26 1.15
C ARG A 139 16.07 9.90 -0.24
N SER A 140 15.06 9.64 -1.07
CA SER A 140 14.99 10.20 -2.42
C SER A 140 14.66 11.69 -2.43
N MET A 141 14.05 12.23 -1.36
CA MET A 141 13.45 13.57 -1.36
C MET A 141 14.11 14.57 -0.41
N LEU A 142 14.70 14.09 0.69
CA LEU A 142 15.40 14.93 1.67
C LEU A 142 16.85 14.45 1.82
N SER A 143 17.20 13.95 3.00
CA SER A 143 18.56 13.53 3.36
C SER A 143 18.53 12.20 4.10
N SER A 144 19.65 11.48 4.08
CA SER A 144 19.79 10.26 4.87
C SER A 144 19.69 10.51 6.38
N MET A 145 20.04 11.72 6.85
CA MET A 145 19.90 12.09 8.26
C MET A 145 18.44 12.23 8.67
N THR A 146 17.61 12.85 7.83
CA THR A 146 16.17 12.95 8.07
C THR A 146 15.53 11.56 8.18
N GLY A 147 15.91 10.62 7.29
CA GLY A 147 15.47 9.23 7.37
C GLY A 147 15.86 8.56 8.69
N LEU A 148 17.10 8.77 9.17
CA LEU A 148 17.54 8.25 10.47
C LEU A 148 16.78 8.85 11.64
N LEU A 149 16.54 10.17 11.63
CA LEU A 149 15.78 10.84 12.68
C LEU A 149 14.33 10.33 12.76
N LEU A 150 13.67 10.13 11.61
CA LEU A 150 12.32 9.57 11.56
C LEU A 150 12.27 8.13 12.06
N LEU A 151 13.21 7.28 11.65
CA LEU A 151 13.33 5.92 12.18
C LEU A 151 13.62 5.92 13.69
N GLY A 152 14.45 6.85 14.17
CA GLY A 152 14.69 7.04 15.60
C GLY A 152 13.41 7.43 16.35
N ALA A 153 12.64 8.37 15.80
CA ALA A 153 11.36 8.82 16.38
C ALA A 153 10.32 7.68 16.41
N LEU A 154 10.18 6.92 15.32
CA LEU A 154 9.35 5.71 15.28
C LEU A 154 9.75 4.72 16.37
N GLY A 155 11.05 4.43 16.50
CA GLY A 155 11.58 3.53 17.51
C GLY A 155 11.25 3.99 18.93
N MET A 156 11.47 5.28 19.21
CA MET A 156 11.17 5.89 20.49
C MET A 156 9.68 5.82 20.83
N THR A 157 8.82 6.19 19.88
CA THR A 157 7.37 6.20 20.10
C THR A 157 6.79 4.79 20.27
N THR A 158 7.34 3.76 19.60
CA THR A 158 7.00 2.37 19.91
C THR A 158 7.37 1.99 21.34
N VAL A 159 8.56 2.36 21.81
CA VAL A 159 8.96 2.06 23.19
C VAL A 159 8.03 2.76 24.18
N LEU A 160 7.68 4.02 23.93
CA LEU A 160 6.71 4.76 24.75
C LEU A 160 5.35 4.06 24.73
N GLY A 161 4.82 3.71 23.55
CA GLY A 161 3.54 3.04 23.44
C GLY A 161 3.48 1.70 24.17
N TYR A 162 4.58 0.95 24.17
CA TYR A 162 4.71 -0.30 24.91
C TYR A 162 4.56 -0.10 26.43
N PHE A 163 5.21 0.93 27.00
CA PHE A 163 5.17 1.17 28.45
C PHE A 163 3.91 1.90 28.91
N PHE A 164 3.31 2.73 28.04
CA PHE A 164 2.15 3.56 28.35
C PHE A 164 0.87 3.03 27.68
N PHE A 165 0.76 1.71 27.47
CA PHE A 165 -0.29 1.13 26.62
C PHE A 165 -1.72 1.51 27.06
N ASN A 166 -2.00 1.54 28.37
CA ASN A 166 -3.32 1.94 28.92
C ASN A 166 -3.68 3.39 28.57
N SER A 167 -2.72 4.31 28.61
CA SER A 167 -2.95 5.71 28.26
C SER A 167 -3.07 5.91 26.74
N VAL A 168 -2.32 5.11 25.97
CA VAL A 168 -2.41 5.12 24.50
C VAL A 168 -3.78 4.61 24.05
N SER A 169 -4.32 3.55 24.66
CA SER A 169 -5.64 3.02 24.30
C SER A 169 -6.76 4.04 24.50
N GLU A 170 -6.70 4.85 25.56
CA GLU A 170 -7.70 5.91 25.79
C GLU A 170 -7.60 7.02 24.73
N ALA A 171 -6.39 7.51 24.44
CA ALA A 171 -6.19 8.55 23.43
C ALA A 171 -6.59 8.08 22.02
N TYR A 172 -6.32 6.82 21.71
CA TYR A 172 -6.58 6.20 20.41
C TYR A 172 -8.08 6.09 20.08
N SER A 173 -8.96 6.11 21.09
CA SER A 173 -10.42 6.12 20.89
C SER A 173 -10.96 7.40 20.24
N LEU A 174 -10.15 8.46 20.12
CA LEU A 174 -10.58 9.72 19.54
C LEU A 174 -10.64 9.66 18.00
N PRO A 175 -11.76 10.06 17.36
CA PRO A 175 -11.91 10.03 15.89
C PRO A 175 -10.84 10.80 15.11
N MET A 176 -10.24 11.80 15.76
CA MET A 176 -9.17 12.61 15.16
C MET A 176 -7.94 11.77 14.77
N PHE A 177 -7.64 10.68 15.49
CA PHE A 177 -6.57 9.76 15.10
C PHE A 177 -6.89 9.08 13.76
N GLY A 178 -8.12 8.60 13.60
CA GLY A 178 -8.58 8.01 12.34
C GLY A 178 -8.50 8.99 11.17
N TYR A 179 -8.88 10.25 11.37
CA TYR A 179 -8.75 11.29 10.33
C TYR A 179 -7.31 11.57 9.94
N TRP A 180 -6.42 11.65 10.92
CA TRP A 180 -5.00 11.88 10.66
C TRP A 180 -4.35 10.70 9.92
N GLN A 181 -4.70 9.46 10.30
CA GLN A 181 -4.26 8.25 9.61
C GLN A 181 -4.81 8.15 8.19
N ALA A 182 -6.09 8.47 7.99
CA ALA A 182 -6.71 8.52 6.67
C ALA A 182 -6.00 9.50 5.75
N PHE A 183 -5.74 10.72 6.23
CA PHE A 183 -5.01 11.73 5.46
C PHE A 183 -3.63 11.20 5.04
N ALA A 184 -2.88 10.63 5.98
CA ALA A 184 -1.58 10.04 5.72
C ALA A 184 -1.63 8.86 4.75
N ALA A 185 -2.63 7.99 4.87
CA ALA A 185 -2.88 6.87 3.96
C ALA A 185 -3.06 7.35 2.51
N GLY A 186 -3.94 8.33 2.30
CA GLY A 186 -4.16 8.93 0.99
C GLY A 186 -2.91 9.60 0.43
N SER A 187 -2.19 10.35 1.26
CA SER A 187 -0.95 11.02 0.87
C SER A 187 0.17 10.05 0.49
N LEU A 188 0.39 8.98 1.28
CA LEU A 188 1.38 7.93 0.95
C LEU A 188 1.03 7.24 -0.37
N LEU A 189 -0.25 6.97 -0.60
CA LEU A 189 -0.72 6.38 -1.85
C LEU A 189 -0.44 7.31 -3.04
N HIS A 190 -0.68 8.62 -2.90
CA HIS A 190 -0.30 9.60 -3.93
C HIS A 190 1.20 9.51 -4.26
N ILE A 191 2.04 9.61 -3.23
CA ILE A 191 3.49 9.70 -3.39
C ILE A 191 4.05 8.44 -4.05
N VAL A 192 3.60 7.26 -3.65
CA VAL A 192 4.13 6.00 -4.18
C VAL A 192 3.67 5.75 -5.62
N LEU A 193 2.46 6.21 -5.98
CA LEU A 193 1.92 6.11 -7.32
C LEU A 193 2.56 7.12 -8.27
N HIS A 194 2.98 8.29 -7.76
CA HIS A 194 3.65 9.31 -8.57
C HIS A 194 4.93 8.74 -9.23
N PRO A 195 5.13 8.92 -10.55
CA PRO A 195 6.33 8.46 -11.21
C PRO A 195 7.58 9.11 -10.61
N LEU A 196 8.52 8.30 -10.11
CA LEU A 196 9.87 8.79 -9.86
C LEU A 196 10.55 8.94 -11.24
N GLY A 197 10.99 10.16 -11.57
CA GLY A 197 11.47 10.55 -12.90
C GLY A 197 12.43 9.52 -13.53
N HIS A 198 12.17 9.18 -14.79
CA HIS A 198 12.97 8.21 -15.54
C HIS A 198 14.26 8.87 -15.99
N ALA A 199 15.40 8.48 -15.40
CA ALA A 199 16.69 8.84 -15.95
C ALA A 199 16.91 8.04 -17.24
N ASP A 200 16.90 8.73 -18.38
CA ASP A 200 17.17 8.21 -19.72
C ASP A 200 18.51 7.47 -19.78
N THR A 201 18.46 6.14 -19.66
CA THR A 201 19.58 5.26 -19.98
C THR A 201 19.06 4.12 -20.86
N ALA A 202 18.91 4.41 -22.16
CA ALA A 202 18.39 3.50 -23.17
C ALA A 202 19.08 2.11 -23.20
N GLY A 203 20.30 1.98 -22.67
CA GLY A 203 21.04 0.71 -22.60
C GLY A 203 20.65 -0.26 -21.47
N ASN A 204 19.82 0.14 -20.48
CA ASN A 204 19.56 -0.70 -19.29
C ASN A 204 18.09 -1.08 -19.06
N GLN A 205 17.22 -0.81 -20.05
CA GLN A 205 15.76 -0.96 -19.95
C GLN A 205 15.31 -2.39 -19.57
N ASP A 206 15.95 -3.42 -20.14
CA ASP A 206 15.59 -4.81 -19.86
C ASP A 206 16.00 -5.25 -18.45
N ILE A 207 17.14 -4.79 -17.95
CA ILE A 207 17.62 -5.08 -16.58
C ILE A 207 16.72 -4.38 -15.56
N ILE A 208 16.32 -3.14 -15.84
CA ILE A 208 15.36 -2.37 -15.02
C ILE A 208 14.01 -3.09 -14.99
N ARG A 209 13.48 -3.50 -16.16
CA ARG A 209 12.20 -4.22 -16.24
C ARG A 209 12.22 -5.54 -15.50
N LYS A 210 13.27 -6.35 -15.67
CA LYS A 210 13.45 -7.61 -14.92
C LYS A 210 13.55 -7.36 -13.42
N GLY A 211 14.33 -6.35 -13.02
CA GLY A 211 14.46 -5.92 -11.63
C GLY A 211 13.10 -5.58 -11.01
N GLY A 212 12.31 -4.74 -11.67
CA GLY A 212 10.97 -4.34 -11.22
C GLY A 212 10.03 -5.52 -11.00
N ARG A 213 10.04 -6.52 -11.91
CA ARG A 213 9.23 -7.74 -11.77
C ARG A 213 9.62 -8.57 -10.55
N VAL A 214 10.92 -8.74 -10.31
CA VAL A 214 11.43 -9.45 -9.12
C VAL A 214 11.01 -8.72 -7.85
N GLY A 215 11.12 -7.39 -7.86
CA GLY A 215 10.63 -6.52 -6.79
C GLY A 215 9.16 -6.70 -6.47
N THR A 216 8.32 -6.66 -7.52
CA THR A 216 6.87 -6.87 -7.41
C THR A 216 6.54 -8.26 -6.85
N ALA A 217 7.23 -9.30 -7.31
CA ALA A 217 7.05 -10.65 -6.78
C ALA A 217 7.43 -10.72 -5.29
N ALA A 218 8.55 -10.11 -4.89
CA ALA A 218 8.96 -10.04 -3.49
C ALA A 218 7.94 -9.26 -2.63
N GLY A 219 7.39 -8.17 -3.14
CA GLY A 219 6.33 -7.40 -2.46
C GLY A 219 5.04 -8.19 -2.28
N LEU A 220 4.64 -8.96 -3.31
CA LEU A 220 3.48 -9.85 -3.22
C LEU A 220 3.68 -10.96 -2.19
N VAL A 221 4.86 -11.57 -2.15
CA VAL A 221 5.21 -12.57 -1.12
C VAL A 221 5.14 -11.94 0.27
N PHE A 222 5.70 -10.73 0.44
CA PHE A 222 5.66 -10.01 1.71
C PHE A 222 4.23 -9.71 2.18
N ILE A 223 3.37 -9.18 1.30
CA ILE A 223 1.96 -8.92 1.64
C ILE A 223 1.20 -10.22 1.90
N SER A 224 1.47 -11.29 1.14
CA SER A 224 0.86 -12.59 1.38
C SER A 224 1.27 -13.14 2.75
N MET A 225 2.55 -13.03 3.12
CA MET A 225 3.01 -13.39 4.46
C MET A 225 2.30 -12.56 5.54
N LEU A 226 2.15 -11.26 5.33
CA LEU A 226 1.44 -10.37 6.26
C LEU A 226 -0.02 -10.79 6.47
N ILE A 227 -0.75 -11.05 5.37
CA ILE A 227 -2.12 -11.56 5.41
C ILE A 227 -2.18 -12.89 6.15
N ILE A 228 -1.28 -13.83 5.82
CA ILE A 228 -1.26 -15.17 6.42
C ILE A 228 -0.97 -15.10 7.92
N THR A 229 0.02 -14.31 8.34
CA THR A 229 0.34 -14.12 9.77
C THR A 229 -0.80 -13.48 10.54
N HIS A 230 -1.68 -12.75 9.85
CA HIS A 230 -2.88 -12.17 10.43
C HIS A 230 -4.08 -13.14 10.44
N TYR A 231 -4.16 -14.05 9.47
CA TYR A 231 -5.31 -14.93 9.24
C TYR A 231 -5.25 -16.30 9.96
N ILE A 232 -4.06 -16.87 10.17
CA ILE A 232 -3.90 -18.28 10.61
C ILE A 232 -4.44 -18.58 12.02
N GLU A 233 -4.81 -17.59 12.84
CA GLU A 233 -4.99 -17.83 14.28
C GLU A 233 -6.43 -17.88 14.80
N HIS A 234 -7.47 -17.62 14.01
CA HIS A 234 -8.83 -17.52 14.58
C HIS A 234 -9.60 -18.85 14.63
N THR A 235 -9.24 -19.68 15.62
CA THR A 235 -10.25 -20.49 16.34
C THR A 235 -10.64 -19.74 17.61
N PRO A 236 -11.93 -19.44 17.84
CA PRO A 236 -12.36 -18.29 18.63
C PRO A 236 -12.29 -18.52 20.13
N HIS A 237 -11.51 -17.72 20.89
CA HIS A 237 -11.76 -17.46 22.31
C HIS A 237 -11.23 -16.06 22.73
N SER A 238 -12.15 -15.13 23.03
CA SER A 238 -12.04 -13.91 23.87
C SER A 238 -12.14 -12.51 23.20
N ASP A 239 -13.01 -11.68 23.80
CA ASP A 239 -13.62 -10.44 23.27
C ASP A 239 -12.94 -9.12 23.71
N THR A 240 -11.63 -9.09 23.96
CA THR A 240 -11.03 -7.95 24.70
C THR A 240 -10.34 -6.86 23.88
N PHE A 241 -10.17 -7.02 22.56
CA PHE A 241 -9.62 -5.98 21.68
C PHE A 241 -10.49 -5.82 20.42
N PRO A 242 -10.65 -4.61 19.86
CA PRO A 242 -11.49 -4.42 18.69
C PRO A 242 -10.93 -5.23 17.49
N HIS A 243 -11.64 -6.28 17.15
CA HIS A 243 -11.38 -7.24 16.07
C HIS A 243 -11.62 -6.62 14.67
N VAL A 244 -10.84 -5.62 14.27
CA VAL A 244 -11.10 -4.83 13.03
C VAL A 244 -10.55 -5.48 11.76
N ALA A 245 -9.39 -6.13 11.84
CA ALA A 245 -8.69 -6.58 10.64
C ALA A 245 -9.23 -7.91 10.07
N HIS A 246 -9.90 -8.73 10.89
CA HIS A 246 -10.67 -9.91 10.45
C HIS A 246 -11.86 -9.53 9.58
N HIS A 247 -12.64 -8.55 10.03
CA HIS A 247 -13.78 -8.03 9.26
C HIS A 247 -13.35 -7.56 7.86
N THR A 248 -12.18 -6.93 7.76
CA THR A 248 -11.71 -6.36 6.49
C THR A 248 -11.32 -7.42 5.48
N ILE A 249 -10.52 -8.42 5.87
CA ILE A 249 -10.06 -9.46 4.95
C ILE A 249 -11.22 -10.39 4.58
N ASP A 250 -12.06 -10.76 5.55
CA ASP A 250 -13.23 -11.60 5.28
C ASP A 250 -14.20 -10.89 4.33
N LEU A 251 -14.47 -9.60 4.55
CA LEU A 251 -15.27 -8.79 3.64
C LEU A 251 -14.65 -8.72 2.23
N LEU A 252 -13.33 -8.47 2.13
CA LEU A 252 -12.63 -8.44 0.85
C LEU A 252 -12.78 -9.78 0.10
N VAL A 253 -12.67 -10.91 0.81
CA VAL A 253 -12.85 -12.25 0.25
C VAL A 253 -14.31 -12.48 -0.15
N GLU A 254 -15.28 -12.17 0.71
CA GLU A 254 -16.71 -12.36 0.43
C GLU A 254 -17.17 -11.53 -0.77
N VAL A 255 -16.83 -10.23 -0.78
CA VAL A 255 -17.08 -9.34 -1.92
C VAL A 255 -16.36 -9.84 -3.16
N GLY A 256 -15.15 -10.36 -3.01
CA GLY A 256 -14.39 -10.98 -4.09
C GLY A 256 -15.10 -12.20 -4.68
N VAL A 257 -15.56 -13.13 -3.85
CA VAL A 257 -16.31 -14.32 -4.23
C VAL A 257 -17.62 -13.97 -4.93
N PHE A 258 -18.31 -12.93 -4.44
CA PHE A 258 -19.55 -12.42 -5.02
C PHE A 258 -19.32 -11.74 -6.38
N THR A 259 -18.31 -10.88 -6.50
CA THR A 259 -18.06 -10.05 -7.70
C THR A 259 -17.21 -10.74 -8.77
N ALA A 260 -16.49 -11.82 -8.42
CA ALA A 260 -15.57 -12.52 -9.32
C ALA A 260 -16.16 -12.91 -10.69
N PRO A 261 -17.42 -13.39 -10.83
CA PRO A 261 -18.00 -13.69 -12.14
C PRO A 261 -18.06 -12.45 -13.04
N LEU A 262 -18.42 -11.29 -12.49
CA LEU A 262 -18.49 -10.01 -13.21
C LEU A 262 -17.09 -9.51 -13.57
N LEU A 263 -16.14 -9.59 -12.63
CA LEU A 263 -14.75 -9.19 -12.87
C LEU A 263 -14.10 -10.07 -13.96
N MET A 264 -14.37 -11.39 -13.94
CA MET A 264 -13.93 -12.31 -14.99
C MET A 264 -14.56 -12.01 -16.34
N LEU A 265 -15.87 -11.75 -16.38
CA LEU A 265 -16.52 -11.34 -17.61
C LEU A 265 -15.87 -10.07 -18.17
N GLY A 266 -15.55 -9.09 -17.31
CA GLY A 266 -14.83 -7.87 -17.71
C GLY A 266 -13.48 -8.15 -18.36
N VAL A 267 -12.66 -9.04 -17.78
CA VAL A 267 -11.36 -9.45 -18.35
C VAL A 267 -11.55 -10.17 -19.69
N LEU A 268 -12.53 -11.07 -19.80
CA LEU A 268 -12.81 -11.82 -21.02
C LEU A 268 -13.32 -10.91 -22.14
N LEU A 269 -14.19 -9.93 -21.83
CA LEU A 269 -14.65 -8.92 -22.77
C LEU A 269 -13.48 -8.05 -23.26
N ALA A 270 -12.61 -7.59 -22.35
CA ALA A 270 -11.41 -6.85 -22.71
C ALA A 270 -10.50 -7.65 -23.66
N LEU A 271 -10.37 -8.96 -23.42
CA LEU A 271 -9.64 -9.86 -24.32
C LEU A 271 -10.31 -10.00 -25.68
N GLY A 272 -11.63 -10.19 -25.73
CA GLY A 272 -12.39 -10.28 -26.97
C GLY A 272 -12.28 -9.02 -27.83
N ILE A 273 -12.45 -7.84 -27.22
CA ILE A 273 -12.29 -6.53 -27.87
C ILE A 273 -10.86 -6.37 -28.40
N SER A 274 -9.87 -6.69 -27.58
CA SER A 274 -8.45 -6.60 -27.97
C SER A 274 -8.11 -7.58 -29.10
N LYS A 275 -8.68 -8.80 -29.08
CA LYS A 275 -8.50 -9.81 -30.14
C LYS A 275 -9.10 -9.36 -31.47
N SER A 276 -10.27 -8.73 -31.41
CA SER A 276 -10.91 -8.13 -32.59
C SER A 276 -10.06 -7.01 -33.18
N ARG A 277 -9.48 -6.14 -32.33
CA ARG A 277 -8.65 -5.01 -32.75
C ARG A 277 -7.32 -5.40 -33.37
N TYR A 278 -6.57 -6.31 -32.72
CA TYR A 278 -5.18 -6.58 -33.10
C TYR A 278 -4.99 -7.79 -34.02
N LYS A 279 -6.02 -8.63 -34.21
CA LYS A 279 -6.02 -9.90 -34.97
C LYS A 279 -5.04 -10.98 -34.47
N GLU A 280 -3.87 -10.62 -33.95
CA GLU A 280 -2.88 -11.50 -33.32
C GLU A 280 -3.13 -11.68 -31.81
N TRP A 281 -2.75 -12.84 -31.26
CA TRP A 281 -2.94 -13.15 -29.84
C TRP A 281 -2.02 -12.36 -28.91
N ARG A 282 -0.75 -12.13 -29.27
CA ARG A 282 0.23 -11.47 -28.38
C ARG A 282 -0.11 -9.99 -28.11
N PRO A 283 -0.48 -9.18 -29.11
CA PRO A 283 -0.92 -7.81 -28.86
C PRO A 283 -2.32 -7.77 -28.23
N ALA A 284 -3.20 -8.71 -28.55
CA ALA A 284 -4.52 -8.82 -27.92
C ALA A 284 -4.43 -9.08 -26.41
N LEU A 285 -3.59 -10.02 -25.97
CA LEU A 285 -3.34 -10.28 -24.55
C LEU A 285 -2.76 -9.06 -23.84
N ARG A 286 -1.79 -8.38 -24.47
CA ARG A 286 -1.23 -7.13 -23.91
C ARG A 286 -2.28 -6.03 -23.77
N GLY A 287 -3.18 -5.90 -24.75
CA GLY A 287 -4.32 -5.00 -24.68
C GLY A 287 -5.31 -5.37 -23.57
N ALA A 288 -5.61 -6.66 -23.40
CA ALA A 288 -6.48 -7.12 -22.32
C ALA A 288 -5.89 -6.82 -20.93
N MET A 289 -4.57 -7.02 -20.79
CA MET A 289 -3.87 -6.79 -19.52
C MET A 289 -3.91 -5.32 -19.05
N SER A 290 -4.11 -4.33 -19.93
CA SER A 290 -4.29 -2.94 -19.47
C SER A 290 -5.62 -2.69 -18.76
N TYR A 291 -6.59 -3.60 -18.88
CA TYR A 291 -7.87 -3.53 -18.19
C TYR A 291 -7.86 -4.24 -16.83
N VAL A 292 -6.90 -5.14 -16.60
CA VAL A 292 -6.78 -5.91 -15.35
C VAL A 292 -6.68 -5.01 -14.10
N PRO A 293 -5.88 -3.93 -14.06
CA PRO A 293 -5.82 -3.01 -12.92
C PRO A 293 -7.18 -2.40 -12.55
N TRP A 294 -8.03 -2.11 -13.54
CA TRP A 294 -9.36 -1.55 -13.31
C TRP A 294 -10.28 -2.54 -12.61
N THR A 295 -10.14 -3.83 -12.87
CA THR A 295 -10.91 -4.86 -12.15
C THR A 295 -10.50 -4.96 -10.68
N LEU A 296 -9.21 -4.72 -10.36
CA LEU A 296 -8.73 -4.65 -8.98
C LEU A 296 -9.32 -3.43 -8.25
N ILE A 297 -9.36 -2.28 -8.91
CA ILE A 297 -9.96 -1.05 -8.36
C ILE A 297 -11.47 -1.24 -8.15
N ALA A 298 -12.15 -1.88 -9.10
CA ALA A 298 -13.57 -2.19 -8.98
C ALA A 298 -13.85 -3.10 -7.76
N TRP A 299 -13.04 -4.15 -7.57
CA TRP A 299 -13.16 -5.03 -6.39
C TRP A 299 -12.97 -4.26 -5.07
N PHE A 300 -11.94 -3.41 -4.98
CA PHE A 300 -11.70 -2.61 -3.79
C PHE A 300 -12.82 -1.59 -3.53
N GLY A 301 -13.30 -0.91 -4.57
CA GLY A 301 -14.42 0.02 -4.49
C GLY A 301 -15.73 -0.66 -4.07
N MET A 302 -15.99 -1.87 -4.57
CA MET A 302 -17.12 -2.68 -4.12
C MET A 302 -16.97 -3.10 -2.66
N SER A 303 -15.75 -3.38 -2.20
CA SER A 303 -15.51 -3.77 -0.80
C SER A 303 -15.77 -2.59 0.14
N ILE A 304 -15.34 -1.38 -0.24
CA ILE A 304 -15.71 -0.15 0.48
C ILE A 304 -17.22 0.04 0.49
N LEU A 305 -17.89 -0.12 -0.65
CA LEU A 305 -19.34 0.03 -0.73
C LEU A 305 -20.07 -1.01 0.14
N ALA A 306 -19.54 -2.24 0.23
CA ALA A 306 -20.10 -3.31 1.06
C ALA A 306 -20.02 -2.95 2.55
N GLU A 307 -18.87 -2.41 2.98
CA GLU A 307 -18.68 -1.90 4.35
C GLU A 307 -19.64 -0.75 4.66
N MET A 308 -19.87 0.14 3.69
CA MET A 308 -20.75 1.31 3.86
C MET A 308 -22.24 0.96 3.86
N MET A 309 -22.63 -0.06 3.10
CA MET A 309 -24.03 -0.39 2.81
C MET A 309 -24.23 -1.91 2.87
N PRO A 310 -24.07 -2.52 4.06
CA PRO A 310 -24.10 -3.98 4.21
C PRO A 310 -25.42 -4.59 3.72
N ASP A 311 -26.54 -3.89 3.94
CA ASP A 311 -27.88 -4.36 3.54
C ASP A 311 -28.09 -4.44 2.01
N LEU A 312 -27.25 -3.76 1.21
CA LEU A 312 -27.40 -3.73 -0.25
C LEU A 312 -26.66 -4.88 -0.95
N MET A 313 -25.75 -5.58 -0.27
CA MET A 313 -24.98 -6.66 -0.88
C MET A 313 -25.41 -8.02 -0.34
N PRO A 314 -25.98 -8.90 -1.17
CA PRO A 314 -26.24 -10.28 -0.78
C PRO A 314 -24.91 -11.06 -0.76
N LEU A 315 -24.12 -10.85 0.31
CA LEU A 315 -22.92 -11.61 0.60
C LEU A 315 -23.29 -13.08 0.87
N GLY A 316 -22.47 -14.03 0.42
CA GLY A 316 -22.68 -15.48 0.65
C GLY A 316 -23.13 -16.32 -0.55
N ARG A 317 -23.33 -15.75 -1.75
CA ARG A 317 -23.55 -16.52 -2.99
C ARG A 317 -22.53 -16.14 -4.06
N GLY A 318 -21.48 -16.96 -4.22
CA GLY A 318 -20.49 -16.76 -5.26
C GLY A 318 -19.59 -17.97 -5.46
N SER A 319 -18.68 -17.88 -6.43
CA SER A 319 -17.78 -18.99 -6.77
C SER A 319 -16.35 -18.66 -6.32
N PHE A 320 -15.90 -19.35 -5.27
CA PHE A 320 -14.51 -19.26 -4.81
C PHE A 320 -13.51 -19.62 -5.92
N LEU A 321 -13.87 -20.58 -6.78
CA LEU A 321 -13.04 -20.94 -7.93
C LEU A 321 -12.85 -19.76 -8.89
N LEU A 322 -13.92 -19.04 -9.25
CA LEU A 322 -13.82 -17.88 -10.12
C LEU A 322 -13.01 -16.75 -9.47
N PHE A 323 -13.16 -16.56 -8.15
CA PHE A 323 -12.34 -15.59 -7.41
C PHE A 323 -10.86 -15.96 -7.42
N ALA A 324 -10.53 -17.23 -7.15
CA ALA A 324 -9.15 -17.71 -7.20
C ALA A 324 -8.53 -17.56 -8.59
N VAL A 325 -9.29 -17.87 -9.66
CA VAL A 325 -8.83 -17.68 -11.05
C VAL A 325 -8.62 -16.21 -11.38
N TRP A 326 -9.55 -15.33 -11.00
CA TRP A 326 -9.39 -13.88 -11.20
C TRP A 326 -8.17 -13.34 -10.44
N LEU A 327 -8.01 -13.73 -9.17
CA LEU A 327 -6.87 -13.32 -8.36
C LEU A 327 -5.54 -13.81 -8.96
N ALA A 328 -5.50 -15.04 -9.48
CA ALA A 328 -4.33 -15.56 -10.19
C ALA A 328 -4.01 -14.75 -11.46
N ILE A 329 -5.03 -14.28 -12.20
CA ILE A 329 -4.84 -13.40 -13.36
C ILE A 329 -4.28 -12.04 -12.93
N ILE A 330 -4.79 -11.46 -11.84
CA ILE A 330 -4.29 -10.20 -11.27
C ILE A 330 -2.81 -10.35 -10.89
N VAL A 331 -2.49 -11.33 -10.04
CA VAL A 331 -1.13 -11.60 -9.56
C VAL A 331 -0.18 -11.91 -10.72
N GLY A 332 -0.61 -12.77 -11.65
CA GLY A 332 0.19 -13.12 -12.82
C GLY A 332 0.48 -11.92 -13.72
N THR A 333 -0.53 -11.05 -13.95
CA THR A 333 -0.36 -9.83 -14.74
C THR A 333 0.55 -8.83 -14.03
N LEU A 334 0.38 -8.65 -12.73
CA LEU A 334 1.20 -7.78 -11.88
C LEU A 334 2.67 -8.21 -11.90
N MET A 335 2.95 -9.51 -11.72
CA MET A 335 4.31 -10.07 -11.79
C MET A 335 4.90 -9.99 -13.21
N TYR A 336 4.08 -10.19 -14.24
CA TYR A 336 4.53 -10.14 -15.63
C TYR A 336 4.86 -8.72 -16.10
N GLN A 337 4.08 -7.72 -15.69
CA GLN A 337 4.32 -6.33 -16.10
C GLN A 337 5.29 -5.61 -15.17
N GLY A 338 5.29 -5.96 -13.88
CA GLY A 338 5.86 -5.15 -12.81
C GLY A 338 4.83 -4.11 -12.33
N ALA A 339 4.82 -3.85 -11.03
CA ALA A 339 3.81 -3.02 -10.36
C ALA A 339 3.70 -1.61 -10.96
N ARG A 340 4.83 -0.97 -11.30
CA ARG A 340 4.84 0.37 -11.91
C ARG A 340 4.10 0.43 -13.23
N VAL A 341 4.33 -0.55 -14.11
CA VAL A 341 3.66 -0.60 -15.42
C VAL A 341 2.18 -0.91 -15.23
N PHE A 342 1.86 -1.83 -14.32
CA PHE A 342 0.50 -2.23 -14.00
C PHE A 342 -0.35 -1.05 -13.52
N PHE A 343 0.13 -0.29 -12.52
CA PHE A 343 -0.61 0.87 -12.00
C PHE A 343 -0.48 2.11 -12.88
N GLY A 344 0.62 2.24 -13.65
CA GLY A 344 0.82 3.38 -14.55
C GLY A 344 -0.30 3.56 -15.57
N GLY A 345 -0.92 2.47 -16.06
CA GLY A 345 -2.06 2.54 -16.98
C GLY A 345 -3.34 3.15 -16.38
N VAL A 346 -3.50 3.07 -15.06
CA VAL A 346 -4.65 3.65 -14.35
C VAL A 346 -4.47 5.16 -14.19
N PHE A 347 -3.25 5.59 -13.83
CA PHE A 347 -2.97 6.97 -13.46
C PHE A 347 -2.38 7.83 -14.60
N ALA A 348 -2.04 7.22 -15.75
CA ALA A 348 -1.53 7.91 -16.94
C ALA A 348 -2.44 9.02 -17.53
N PRO A 349 -3.79 8.93 -17.49
CA PRO A 349 -4.65 10.02 -18.00
C PRO A 349 -4.46 11.33 -17.24
N PHE A 350 -4.06 11.26 -15.98
CA PHE A 350 -3.91 12.44 -15.13
C PHE A 350 -2.63 13.23 -15.48
N HIS A 351 -1.52 12.57 -15.82
CA HIS A 351 -0.20 13.20 -16.03
C HIS A 351 0.08 13.77 -17.44
N ARG A 352 -0.92 13.90 -18.33
CA ARG A 352 -0.71 14.42 -19.69
C ARG A 352 -0.67 15.95 -19.76
N HIS A 353 0.17 16.64 -18.98
CA HIS A 353 0.43 18.07 -19.23
C HIS A 353 1.88 18.49 -18.93
N SER A 354 2.41 19.32 -19.84
CA SER A 354 3.64 20.11 -19.75
C SER A 354 4.98 19.40 -19.97
N HIS A 355 5.22 18.96 -21.21
CA HIS A 355 6.49 19.30 -21.86
C HIS A 355 6.19 20.18 -23.06
N GLY A 356 6.04 21.48 -22.79
CA GLY A 356 6.16 22.48 -23.83
C GLY A 356 7.58 22.41 -24.38
N HIS A 357 7.73 21.78 -25.55
CA HIS A 357 8.93 21.89 -26.36
C HIS A 357 9.11 23.36 -26.74
N ALA A 358 9.87 24.11 -25.95
CA ALA A 358 10.48 25.36 -26.42
C ALA A 358 11.63 24.99 -27.37
N HIS A 359 11.29 24.55 -28.58
CA HIS A 359 12.22 24.39 -29.69
C HIS A 359 12.03 25.53 -30.69
N SER A 360 13.01 26.45 -30.69
CA SER A 360 13.37 27.42 -31.75
C SER A 360 12.33 28.52 -32.05
N LYS A 361 12.71 29.76 -32.39
CA LYS A 361 13.79 30.23 -33.29
C LYS A 361 14.35 31.54 -32.69
N GLY A 362 15.65 31.79 -32.73
CA GLY A 362 16.37 32.20 -33.95
C GLY A 362 16.50 33.71 -33.91
#